data_AF-A0A9Q1I8H7-F1
#
_entry.id   AF-A0A9Q1I8H7-F1
#
_cell.length_a   1.000
_cell.length_b   1.000
_cell.length_c   1.000
_cell.angle_alpha   90.00
_cell.angle_beta   90.00
_cell.angle_gamma   90.00
#
_symmetry.space_group_name_H-M   'P 1'
#
loop_
_entity.id
_entity.type
_entity.pdbx_description
1 polymer ?
#
loop_
_entity_poly.entity_id
_entity_poly.type
_entity_poly.pdbx_seq_one_letter_code
_entity_poly.pdbx_strand_id
1 'polypeptide(L)'
;MAAFAEATRILFKIIQTTHHLQNTAVTGGKTVPPASLQRKMRELATLVRPASPTEDTMMKLAGNALNWLHTCMQILEEHYQEILQQLTERLKRIHLTNWPEAFQDMEDHGHSTPGPAPEPVPKRVASPGTDNFPQKPCTYTEEVQKNRGRPWGLGD
;
A
#
# COMPACT_ATOMS: atom_id res chain seq x y z
N MET A 1 -0.65 11.41 27.43
CA MET A 1 -1.03 11.58 26.00
C MET A 1 -0.03 11.03 24.96
N ALA A 2 1.26 11.43 24.96
CA ALA A 2 2.19 11.09 23.86
C ALA A 2 2.47 9.57 23.68
N ALA A 3 2.67 8.84 24.79
CA ALA A 3 3.02 7.42 24.75
C ALA A 3 1.92 6.52 24.16
N PHE A 4 0.65 6.77 24.51
CA PHE A 4 -0.49 6.04 23.96
C PHE A 4 -0.65 6.30 22.45
N ALA A 5 -0.60 7.57 22.04
CA ALA A 5 -0.67 7.94 20.63
C ALA A 5 0.53 7.41 19.81
N GLU A 6 1.69 7.21 20.44
CA GLU A 6 2.82 6.54 19.80
C GLU A 6 2.56 5.04 19.64
N ALA A 7 2.06 4.37 20.69
CA ALA A 7 1.74 2.96 20.67
C ALA A 7 0.71 2.61 19.59
N THR A 8 -0.37 3.40 19.45
CA THR A 8 -1.39 3.18 18.41
C THR A 8 -0.83 3.32 17.00
N ARG A 9 0.04 4.32 16.76
CA ARG A 9 0.73 4.48 15.47
C ARG A 9 1.65 3.31 15.16
N ILE A 10 2.37 2.79 16.15
CA ILE A 10 3.23 1.62 15.97
C ILE A 10 2.39 0.38 15.68
N LEU A 11 1.33 0.13 16.42
CA LEU A 11 0.42 -1.00 16.20
C LEU A 11 -0.20 -0.95 14.79
N PHE A 12 -0.66 0.22 14.35
CA PHE A 12 -1.17 0.39 12.99
C PHE A 12 -0.11 0.02 11.93
N LYS A 13 1.13 0.48 12.11
CA LYS A 13 2.24 0.11 11.22
C LYS A 13 2.57 -1.37 11.26
N ILE A 14 2.50 -2.03 12.42
CA ILE A 14 2.69 -3.47 12.56
C ILE A 14 1.64 -4.22 11.74
N ILE A 15 0.36 -3.86 11.86
CA ILE A 15 -0.73 -4.47 11.09
C ILE A 15 -0.49 -4.31 9.59
N GLN A 16 -0.16 -3.10 9.15
CA GLN A 16 0.12 -2.81 7.74
C GLN A 16 1.32 -3.60 7.22
N THR A 17 2.41 -3.68 8.00
CA THR A 17 3.64 -4.38 7.61
C THR A 17 3.40 -5.88 7.52
N THR A 18 2.69 -6.47 8.49
CA THR A 18 2.30 -7.89 8.47
C THR A 18 1.45 -8.21 7.25
N HIS A 19 0.48 -7.34 6.91
CA HIS A 19 -0.34 -7.51 5.71
C HIS A 19 0.50 -7.48 4.42
N HIS A 20 1.44 -6.53 4.30
CA HIS A 20 2.33 -6.48 3.14
C HIS A 20 3.27 -7.68 3.07
N LEU A 21 3.82 -8.13 4.20
CA LEU A 21 4.68 -9.31 4.27
C LEU A 21 3.95 -10.58 3.83
N GLN A 22 2.69 -10.77 4.24
CA GLN A 22 1.87 -11.89 3.77
C GLN A 22 1.63 -11.89 2.25
N ASN A 23 1.57 -10.70 1.66
CA ASN A 23 1.39 -10.55 0.22
C ASN A 23 2.71 -10.71 -0.57
N THR A 24 3.87 -10.68 0.10
CA THR A 24 5.19 -10.91 -0.52
C THR A 24 5.74 -12.30 -0.25
N ALA A 25 5.47 -12.88 0.92
CA ALA A 25 5.97 -14.17 1.35
C ALA A 25 5.39 -15.30 0.50
N VAL A 26 6.27 -16.08 -0.12
CA VAL A 26 5.91 -17.25 -0.95
C VAL A 26 5.24 -18.32 -0.09
N THR A 27 3.92 -18.21 0.10
CA THR A 27 3.15 -19.22 0.83
C THR A 27 2.69 -20.29 -0.15
N GLY A 28 3.22 -21.51 -0.05
CA GLY A 28 2.79 -22.65 -0.87
C GLY A 28 3.09 -22.54 -2.37
N GLY A 29 4.13 -21.79 -2.76
CA GLY A 29 4.58 -21.69 -4.15
C GLY A 29 3.72 -20.80 -5.07
N LYS A 30 2.76 -20.05 -4.51
CA LYS A 30 1.90 -19.12 -5.26
C LYS A 30 1.80 -17.76 -4.58
N THR A 31 2.87 -16.98 -4.61
CA THR A 31 2.74 -15.52 -4.59
C THR A 31 2.74 -15.00 -6.00
N VAL A 32 1.64 -14.34 -6.38
CA VAL A 32 1.56 -13.62 -7.64
C VAL A 32 2.22 -12.26 -7.39
N PRO A 33 3.36 -11.92 -8.02
CA PRO A 33 4.01 -10.64 -7.80
C PRO A 33 3.05 -9.49 -8.15
N PRO A 34 3.17 -8.30 -7.53
CA PRO A 34 2.37 -7.15 -7.88
C PRO A 34 2.36 -6.90 -9.40
N ALA A 35 1.18 -6.61 -9.96
CA ALA A 35 1.02 -6.44 -11.41
C ALA A 35 1.95 -5.37 -12.01
N SER A 36 2.30 -4.34 -11.22
CA SER A 36 3.28 -3.32 -11.56
C SER A 36 4.68 -3.90 -11.75
N LEU A 37 5.15 -4.76 -10.85
CA LEU A 37 6.45 -5.42 -10.95
C LEU A 37 6.50 -6.42 -12.10
N GLN A 38 5.42 -7.18 -12.33
CA GLN A 38 5.32 -8.06 -13.49
C GLN A 38 5.39 -7.29 -14.81
N ARG A 39 4.74 -6.13 -14.89
CA ARG A 39 4.82 -5.26 -16.07
C ARG A 39 6.26 -4.79 -16.31
N LYS A 40 6.97 -4.38 -15.25
CA LYS A 40 8.37 -3.98 -15.34
C LYS A 40 9.30 -5.12 -15.74
N MET A 41 9.07 -6.33 -15.23
CA MET A 41 9.80 -7.52 -15.67
C MET A 41 9.63 -7.75 -17.18
N ARG A 42 8.41 -7.65 -17.72
CA ARG A 42 8.18 -7.80 -19.17
C ARG A 42 8.86 -6.70 -19.99
N GLU A 43 8.86 -5.46 -19.50
CA GLU A 43 9.62 -4.36 -20.11
C GLU A 43 11.12 -4.69 -20.15
N LEU A 44 11.71 -5.15 -19.03
CA LEU A 44 13.12 -5.52 -18.95
C LEU A 44 13.49 -6.67 -19.89
N ALA A 45 12.63 -7.69 -20.01
CA ALA A 45 12.86 -8.83 -20.90
C ALA A 45 13.00 -8.43 -22.38
N THR A 46 12.47 -7.26 -22.77
CA THR A 46 12.47 -6.77 -24.16
C THR A 46 13.33 -5.51 -24.36
N LEU A 47 13.93 -5.00 -23.27
CA LEU A 47 14.70 -3.75 -23.25
C LEU A 47 15.99 -3.88 -24.05
N VAL A 48 16.71 -4.99 -23.89
CA VAL A 48 17.94 -5.27 -24.62
C VAL A 48 17.59 -6.02 -25.90
N ARG A 49 17.91 -5.43 -27.06
CA ARG A 49 17.68 -6.03 -28.37
C ARG A 49 19.00 -6.20 -29.10
N PRO A 50 19.61 -7.40 -29.06
CA PRO A 50 20.84 -7.69 -29.79
C PRO A 50 20.65 -7.49 -31.29
N ALA A 51 21.68 -7.01 -31.99
CA ALA A 51 21.63 -6.84 -33.45
C ALA A 51 21.43 -8.17 -34.21
N SER A 52 21.86 -9.29 -33.61
CA SER A 52 21.64 -10.65 -34.11
C SER A 52 21.15 -11.55 -32.97
N PRO A 53 19.83 -11.57 -32.70
CA PRO A 53 19.28 -12.35 -31.59
C PRO A 53 19.39 -13.85 -31.87
N THR A 54 19.95 -14.60 -30.93
CA THR A 54 19.87 -16.06 -30.89
C THR A 54 18.86 -16.48 -29.83
N GLU A 55 18.27 -17.68 -29.99
CA GLU A 55 17.35 -18.25 -28.99
C GLU A 55 17.98 -18.29 -27.59
N ASP A 56 19.24 -18.73 -27.50
CA ASP A 56 20.01 -18.74 -26.25
C ASP A 56 20.14 -17.34 -25.63
N THR A 57 20.42 -16.31 -26.45
CA THR A 57 20.54 -14.94 -25.94
C THR A 57 19.19 -14.40 -25.44
N MET A 58 18.09 -14.69 -26.16
CA MET A 58 16.75 -14.28 -25.74
C MET A 58 16.31 -14.98 -24.44
N MET A 59 16.64 -16.27 -24.30
CA MET A 59 16.37 -17.04 -23.08
C MET A 59 17.14 -16.45 -21.88
N LYS A 60 18.41 -16.08 -22.06
CA LYS A 60 19.21 -15.42 -21.01
C LYS A 60 18.63 -14.07 -20.59
N LEU A 61 18.17 -13.26 -21.54
CA LEU A 61 17.53 -11.97 -21.24
C LEU A 61 16.21 -12.14 -20.48
N ALA A 62 15.37 -13.11 -20.89
CA ALA A 62 14.14 -13.44 -20.17
C ALA A 62 14.44 -13.95 -18.75
N GLY A 63 15.42 -14.85 -18.60
CA GLY A 63 15.87 -15.35 -17.32
C GLY A 63 16.41 -14.25 -16.40
N ASN A 64 17.15 -13.28 -16.95
CA ASN A 64 17.62 -12.12 -16.20
C ASN A 64 16.47 -11.25 -15.68
N ALA A 65 15.46 -10.99 -16.51
CA ALA A 65 14.28 -10.22 -16.10
C ALA A 65 13.46 -10.95 -15.01
N LEU A 66 13.33 -12.28 -15.11
CA LEU A 66 12.72 -13.09 -14.05
C LEU A 66 13.51 -13.05 -12.75
N ASN A 67 14.84 -13.16 -12.84
CA ASN A 67 15.71 -13.05 -11.67
C ASN A 67 15.60 -11.67 -11.02
N TRP A 68 15.55 -10.59 -11.81
CA TRP A 68 15.30 -9.24 -11.29
C TRP A 68 13.99 -9.16 -10.50
N LEU A 69 12.90 -9.73 -11.03
CA LEU A 69 11.60 -9.76 -10.34
C LEU A 69 11.69 -10.54 -9.03
N HIS A 70 12.36 -11.68 -9.04
CA HIS A 70 12.59 -12.50 -7.85
C HIS A 70 13.37 -11.72 -6.78
N THR A 71 14.50 -11.11 -7.15
CA THR A 71 15.30 -10.28 -6.24
C THR A 71 14.49 -9.11 -5.67
N CYS A 72 13.66 -8.44 -6.48
CA CYS A 72 12.77 -7.39 -5.96
C CYS A 72 11.79 -7.91 -4.91
N MET A 73 11.20 -9.09 -5.11
CA MET A 73 10.29 -9.69 -4.13
C MET A 73 11.02 -10.06 -2.84
N GLN A 74 12.22 -10.62 -2.95
CA GLN A 74 13.06 -10.95 -1.80
C GLN A 74 13.43 -9.70 -0.99
N ILE A 75 13.84 -8.60 -1.65
CA ILE A 75 14.14 -7.32 -0.98
C ILE A 75 12.93 -6.81 -0.21
N LEU A 76 11.72 -6.90 -0.77
CA LEU A 76 10.50 -6.47 -0.09
C LEU A 76 10.20 -7.34 1.14
N GLU A 77 10.37 -8.65 1.02
CA GLU A 77 10.19 -9.57 2.13
C GLU A 77 11.16 -9.27 3.28
N GLU A 78 12.45 -9.18 2.99
CA GLU A 78 13.50 -8.82 3.96
C GLU A 78 13.19 -7.47 4.61
N HIS A 79 12.83 -6.45 3.81
CA HIS A 79 12.47 -5.13 4.31
C HIS A 79 11.30 -5.18 5.30
N TYR A 80 10.21 -5.87 4.97
CA TYR A 80 9.06 -5.93 5.87
C TYR A 80 9.36 -6.75 7.13
N GLN A 81 10.20 -7.79 7.05
CA GLN A 81 10.67 -8.53 8.23
C GLN A 81 11.47 -7.62 9.17
N GLU A 82 12.42 -6.85 8.64
CA GLU A 82 13.22 -5.90 9.41
C GLU A 82 12.36 -4.81 10.06
N ILE A 83 11.44 -4.20 9.31
CA ILE A 83 10.51 -3.19 9.83
C ILE A 83 9.65 -3.76 10.94
N LEU A 84 9.14 -4.99 10.78
CA LEU A 84 8.32 -5.65 11.80
C LEU A 84 9.13 -5.87 13.09
N GLN A 85 10.38 -6.32 12.97
CA GLN A 85 11.29 -6.48 14.11
C GLN A 85 11.52 -5.12 14.81
N GLN A 86 11.86 -4.07 14.07
CA GLN A 86 12.10 -2.74 14.62
C GLN A 86 10.86 -2.15 15.33
N LEU A 87 9.68 -2.28 14.72
CA LEU A 87 8.42 -1.81 15.29
C LEU A 87 8.07 -2.58 16.57
N THR A 88 8.28 -3.89 16.59
CA THR A 88 8.05 -4.74 17.76
C THR A 88 8.98 -4.34 18.90
N GLU A 89 10.26 -4.15 18.63
CA GLU A 89 11.23 -3.69 19.62
C GLU A 89 10.93 -2.28 20.13
N ARG A 90 10.44 -1.39 19.25
CA ARG A 90 10.01 -0.05 19.67
C ARG A 90 8.77 -0.11 20.55
N LEU A 91 7.78 -0.95 20.22
CA LEU A 91 6.57 -1.12 21.02
C LEU A 91 6.90 -1.62 22.43
N LYS A 92 7.81 -2.59 22.57
CA LYS A 92 8.26 -3.12 23.87
C LYS A 92 8.88 -2.05 24.77
N ARG A 93 9.49 -1.01 24.19
CA ARG A 93 10.12 0.09 24.93
C ARG A 93 9.14 1.18 25.38
N ILE A 94 7.90 1.17 24.90
CA ILE A 94 6.89 2.14 25.33
C ILE A 94 6.38 1.76 26.72
N HIS A 95 6.74 2.55 27.72
CA HIS A 95 6.17 2.46 29.05
C HIS A 95 4.79 3.11 29.07
N LEU A 96 3.75 2.28 29.20
CA LEU A 96 2.35 2.70 29.29
C LEU A 96 1.94 3.09 30.72
N THR A 97 2.85 3.68 31.51
CA THR A 97 2.65 3.88 32.96
C THR A 97 1.44 4.76 33.30
N ASN A 98 0.97 5.59 32.36
CA ASN A 98 -0.12 6.54 32.54
C ASN A 98 -1.26 6.35 31.51
N TRP A 99 -1.46 5.11 31.05
CA TRP A 99 -2.49 4.84 30.05
C TRP A 99 -3.92 5.10 30.55
N PRO A 100 -4.32 4.82 31.82
CA PRO A 100 -5.70 5.06 32.26
C PRO A 100 -6.07 6.55 32.22
N GLU A 101 -5.13 7.42 32.61
CA GLU A 101 -5.29 8.88 32.55
C GLU A 101 -5.47 9.38 31.12
N ALA A 102 -4.81 8.75 30.13
CA ALA A 102 -4.95 9.11 28.73
C ALA A 102 -6.31 8.73 28.11
N PHE A 103 -7.01 7.74 28.67
CA PHE A 103 -8.39 7.41 28.26
C PHE A 103 -9.39 8.33 28.94
N GLN A 104 -9.16 8.69 30.21
CA GLN A 104 -10.01 9.64 30.94
C GLN A 104 -10.04 11.02 30.25
N ASP A 105 -8.88 11.53 29.79
CA ASP A 105 -8.82 12.76 29.00
C ASP A 105 -9.64 12.70 27.71
N MET A 106 -9.73 11.52 27.05
CA MET A 106 -10.54 11.37 25.82
C MET A 106 -12.04 11.31 26.11
N GLU A 107 -12.44 10.70 27.23
CA GLU A 107 -13.83 10.67 27.68
C GLU A 107 -14.31 12.08 28.09
N ASP A 108 -13.48 12.84 28.80
CA ASP A 108 -13.83 14.20 29.25
C ASP A 108 -13.96 15.20 28.09
N HIS A 109 -13.17 15.05 27.01
CA HIS A 109 -13.29 15.87 25.80
C HIS A 109 -14.39 15.37 24.83
N GLY A 110 -14.96 14.19 25.06
CA GLY A 110 -16.14 13.67 24.35
C GLY A 110 -17.46 14.36 24.73
N HIS A 111 -17.43 15.20 25.78
CA HIS A 111 -18.58 15.97 26.28
C HIS A 111 -18.45 17.49 26.04
N SER A 112 -17.76 17.92 24.98
CA SER A 112 -18.00 19.27 24.47
C SER A 112 -19.45 19.36 23.99
N THR A 113 -20.28 20.02 24.78
CA THR A 113 -21.61 20.46 24.37
C THR A 113 -21.51 21.11 22.99
N PRO A 114 -22.48 20.89 22.08
CA PRO A 114 -22.49 21.61 20.83
C PRO A 114 -22.50 23.11 21.17
N GLY A 115 -21.43 23.82 20.79
CA GLY A 115 -21.39 25.27 20.88
C GLY A 115 -22.59 25.87 20.14
N PRO A 116 -23.04 27.08 20.52
CA PRO A 116 -24.18 27.72 19.88
C PRO A 116 -23.99 27.71 18.35
N ALA A 117 -25.07 27.36 17.64
CA ALA A 117 -25.07 27.24 16.19
C ALA A 117 -24.43 28.51 15.57
N PRO A 118 -23.49 28.38 14.63
CA PRO A 118 -22.92 29.53 13.97
C PRO A 118 -24.04 30.32 13.27
N GLU A 119 -24.02 31.64 13.40
CA GLU A 119 -24.97 32.51 12.74
C GLU A 119 -25.00 32.24 11.22
N PRO A 120 -26.19 32.35 10.57
CA PRO A 120 -26.32 32.05 9.15
C PRO A 120 -25.40 32.94 8.33
N VAL A 121 -24.42 32.31 7.67
CA VAL A 121 -23.51 32.99 6.75
C VAL A 121 -24.32 33.65 5.63
N PRO A 122 -24.14 34.96 5.36
CA PRO A 122 -24.84 35.61 4.26
C PRO A 122 -24.47 34.93 2.94
N LYS A 123 -25.50 34.56 2.16
CA LYS A 123 -25.35 33.88 0.87
C LYS A 123 -24.41 34.68 -0.02
N ARG A 124 -23.29 34.05 -0.41
CA ARG A 124 -22.32 34.62 -1.34
C ARG A 124 -23.01 34.89 -2.67
N VAL A 125 -23.12 36.17 -3.04
CA VAL A 125 -23.55 36.58 -4.38
C VAL A 125 -22.51 36.03 -5.36
N ALA A 126 -22.98 35.24 -6.34
CA ALA A 126 -22.11 34.65 -7.36
C ALA A 126 -21.46 35.76 -8.19
N SER A 127 -20.12 35.83 -8.14
CA SER A 127 -19.34 36.56 -9.14
C SER A 127 -19.01 35.61 -10.30
N PRO A 128 -19.15 36.03 -11.56
CA PRO A 128 -19.00 35.16 -12.71
C PRO A 128 -17.52 35.02 -13.12
N GLY A 129 -17.13 33.80 -13.48
CA GLY A 129 -15.92 33.51 -14.26
C GLY A 129 -14.71 33.08 -13.43
N THR A 130 -14.34 31.80 -13.53
CA THR A 130 -13.15 31.31 -14.26
C THR A 130 -13.04 29.79 -14.11
N ASP A 131 -13.27 29.10 -15.23
CA ASP A 131 -12.52 27.96 -15.78
C ASP A 131 -12.14 26.74 -14.93
N ASN A 132 -12.95 25.69 -15.11
CA ASN A 132 -12.59 24.39 -15.69
C ASN A 132 -11.31 23.66 -15.20
N PHE A 133 -11.48 22.77 -14.22
CA PHE A 133 -10.72 21.52 -14.14
C PHE A 133 -11.70 20.37 -13.76
N PRO A 134 -11.90 19.35 -14.61
CA PRO A 134 -12.74 18.22 -14.24
C PRO A 134 -12.00 17.30 -13.27
N GLN A 135 -12.35 17.38 -11.98
CA GLN A 135 -12.06 16.31 -11.03
C GLN A 135 -12.91 15.10 -11.43
N LYS A 136 -12.28 14.05 -11.98
CA LYS A 136 -12.95 12.76 -12.14
C LYS A 136 -13.06 12.07 -10.77
N PRO A 137 -14.25 11.58 -10.37
CA PRO A 137 -14.38 10.76 -9.18
C PRO A 137 -13.70 9.39 -9.38
N CYS A 138 -12.96 8.94 -8.37
CA CYS A 138 -12.33 7.63 -8.32
C CYS A 138 -13.40 6.56 -8.02
N THR A 139 -13.87 5.84 -9.04
CA THR A 139 -14.79 4.71 -8.88
C THR A 139 -14.00 3.40 -8.78
N TYR A 140 -13.50 3.11 -7.57
CA TYR A 140 -12.96 1.78 -7.21
C TYR A 140 -14.11 0.89 -6.76
N THR A 141 -14.84 0.23 -7.66
CA THR A 141 -15.60 -0.98 -7.29
C THR A 141 -16.16 -1.87 -8.40
N GLU A 142 -16.34 -1.47 -9.67
CA GLU A 142 -17.11 -2.33 -10.61
C GLU A 142 -16.30 -3.17 -11.62
N GLU A 143 -15.05 -2.83 -11.96
CA GLU A 143 -14.31 -3.60 -12.99
C GLU A 143 -13.64 -4.89 -12.48
N VAL A 144 -13.47 -5.03 -11.16
CA VAL A 144 -12.78 -6.19 -10.56
C VAL A 144 -13.68 -7.45 -10.52
N GLN A 145 -14.99 -7.31 -10.68
CA GLN A 145 -15.91 -8.45 -10.71
C GLN A 145 -16.00 -9.15 -12.08
N LYS A 146 -15.61 -8.51 -13.19
CA LYS A 146 -15.81 -9.09 -14.53
C LYS A 146 -14.72 -10.06 -14.98
N ASN A 147 -13.57 -10.12 -14.30
CA ASN A 147 -12.39 -10.89 -14.74
C ASN A 147 -12.06 -12.15 -13.90
N ARG A 148 -12.92 -12.56 -12.96
CA ARG A 148 -12.68 -13.74 -12.10
C ARG A 148 -13.03 -15.10 -12.75
N GLY A 149 -12.83 -15.27 -14.05
CA GLY A 149 -13.39 -16.46 -14.74
C GLY A 149 -12.65 -17.02 -15.95
N ARG A 150 -11.42 -16.61 -16.29
CA ARG A 150 -10.69 -17.26 -17.39
C ARG A 150 -9.53 -18.14 -16.89
N PRO A 151 -9.58 -19.46 -17.11
CA PRO A 151 -8.38 -20.31 -17.02
C PRO A 151 -7.47 -20.01 -18.22
N TRP A 152 -6.17 -19.98 -17.98
CA TRP A 152 -5.14 -19.77 -19.00
C TRP A 152 -5.04 -21.01 -19.90
N GLY A 153 -5.72 -20.97 -21.04
CA GLY A 153 -5.46 -21.86 -22.17
C GLY A 153 -4.48 -21.19 -23.13
N LEU A 154 -3.37 -21.87 -23.41
CA LEU A 154 -2.55 -21.66 -24.60
C LEU A 154 -3.45 -21.76 -25.84
N GLY A 155 -3.41 -20.76 -26.71
CA GLY A 155 -3.99 -20.84 -28.04
C GLY A 155 -2.86 -20.99 -29.05
N ASP A 156 -3.00 -22.00 -29.92
CA ASP A 156 -2.20 -22.20 -31.13
C ASP A 156 -2.27 -21.00 -32.09
#